data_AF-A0AB34FDZ5-F1
#
_entry.id   AF-A0AB34FDZ5-F1
#
_cell.length_a   1.000
_cell.length_b   1.000
_cell.length_c   1.000
_cell.angle_alpha   90.00
_cell.angle_beta   90.00
_cell.angle_gamma   90.00
#
_symmetry.space_group_name_H-M   'P 1'
#
loop_
_entity.id
_entity.type
_entity.pdbx_description
1 polymer ?
#
loop_
_entity_poly.entity_id
_entity_poly.type
_entity_poly.pdbx_seq_one_letter_code
_entity_poly.pdbx_strand_id
1 'polypeptide(L)'
;MVLTHTTGHTYSHPFPTVTLAYFLRYSSPKLNPFATHVLSTDTISSHVDPVTQRLHTTRIHLKKSRMPKAIYKLLPGSVTGGGTGGEKASYILETSVVDIKEGWMRTESRNLNFTGVLSVIEQQWFSLPSEADRGLAASRNETDVQTSVVFKSKLGERLRGKLDQAQEQGWLSGFIGGWGTKGIQRSIESLASTKTLDQLGKSRDGMRLVLERIRNNGVIGVLETLRNERQRQLA
;
A
#
# COMPACT_ATOMS: atom_id res chain seq x y z
N MET A 1 -15.77 6.42 -10.49
CA MET A 1 -14.60 6.30 -11.40
C MET A 1 -13.67 5.21 -10.89
N VAL A 2 -13.17 4.33 -11.77
CA VAL A 2 -12.19 3.28 -11.44
C VAL A 2 -10.97 3.44 -12.36
N LEU A 3 -9.77 3.49 -11.79
CA LEU A 3 -8.49 3.52 -12.54
C LEU A 3 -7.63 2.35 -12.08
N THR A 4 -7.03 1.63 -13.02
CA THR A 4 -6.18 0.46 -12.74
C THR A 4 -4.81 0.66 -13.36
N HIS A 5 -3.76 0.37 -12.60
CA HIS A 5 -2.37 0.42 -13.08
C HIS A 5 -1.67 -0.88 -12.73
N THR A 6 -0.99 -1.51 -13.68
CA THR A 6 -0.27 -2.77 -13.47
C THR A 6 1.20 -2.62 -13.86
N THR A 7 2.11 -3.15 -13.05
CA THR A 7 3.55 -3.19 -13.34
C THR A 7 4.12 -4.57 -13.02
N GLY A 8 5.12 -4.99 -13.78
CA GLY A 8 5.93 -6.17 -13.52
C GLY A 8 7.34 -5.79 -13.06
N HIS A 9 7.95 -6.62 -12.22
CA HIS A 9 9.35 -6.52 -11.85
C HIS A 9 9.91 -7.88 -11.46
N THR A 10 11.19 -8.13 -11.73
CA THR A 10 11.90 -9.32 -11.26
C THR A 10 12.91 -8.90 -10.20
N TYR A 11 12.86 -9.52 -9.02
CA TYR A 11 13.93 -9.43 -8.02
C TYR A 11 14.94 -10.54 -8.28
N SER A 12 16.22 -10.21 -8.39
CA SER A 12 17.32 -11.19 -8.47
C SER A 12 17.66 -11.80 -7.10
N HIS A 13 16.63 -12.25 -6.38
CA HIS A 13 16.74 -12.91 -5.09
C HIS A 13 15.78 -14.12 -5.02
N PRO A 14 16.13 -15.19 -4.28
CA PRO A 14 15.25 -16.34 -4.09
C PRO A 14 13.91 -15.97 -3.44
N PHE A 15 12.84 -16.67 -3.80
CA PHE A 15 11.49 -16.44 -3.28
C PHE A 15 11.38 -16.38 -1.75
N PRO A 16 12.04 -17.27 -0.97
CA PRO A 16 12.03 -17.17 0.49
C PRO A 16 12.61 -15.86 1.02
N THR A 17 13.68 -15.36 0.38
CA THR A 17 14.35 -14.10 0.75
C THR A 17 13.48 -12.90 0.42
N VAL A 18 12.81 -12.90 -0.74
CA VAL A 18 11.85 -11.86 -1.13
C VAL A 18 10.65 -11.83 -0.21
N THR A 19 10.12 -13.01 0.15
CA THR A 19 9.03 -13.16 1.11
C THR A 19 9.40 -12.62 2.49
N LEU A 20 10.59 -12.96 2.99
CA LEU A 20 11.09 -12.44 4.27
C LEU A 20 11.27 -10.91 4.23
N ALA A 21 11.91 -10.40 3.17
CA ALA A 21 12.10 -8.96 2.99
C ALA A 21 10.75 -8.23 2.96
N TYR A 22 9.72 -8.81 2.35
CA TYR A 22 8.38 -8.25 2.33
C TYR A 22 7.81 -8.07 3.75
N PHE A 23 7.99 -9.06 4.62
CA PHE A 23 7.53 -8.95 6.00
C PHE A 23 8.36 -7.94 6.82
N LEU A 24 9.66 -7.80 6.53
CA LEU A 24 10.56 -6.90 7.26
C LEU A 24 10.55 -5.44 6.77
N ARG A 25 9.95 -5.15 5.60
CA ARG A 25 10.10 -3.86 4.91
C ARG A 25 9.66 -2.62 5.70
N TYR A 26 8.87 -2.80 6.75
CA TYR A 26 8.38 -1.72 7.63
C TYR A 26 8.80 -1.91 9.11
N SER A 27 9.76 -2.80 9.39
CA SER A 27 10.18 -3.08 10.76
C SER A 27 11.07 -1.99 11.37
N SER A 28 11.77 -1.21 10.55
CA SER A 28 12.56 -0.07 11.02
C SER A 28 12.82 0.95 9.90
N PRO A 29 12.76 2.27 10.19
CA PRO A 29 13.20 3.31 9.25
C PRO A 29 14.69 3.21 8.89
N LYS A 30 15.52 2.68 9.80
CA LYS A 30 16.93 2.41 9.51
C LYS A 30 17.06 1.28 8.51
N LEU A 31 16.25 0.23 8.63
CA LEU A 31 16.20 -0.90 7.69
C LEU A 31 15.74 -0.46 6.30
N ASN A 32 14.67 0.34 6.23
CA ASN A 32 14.11 0.84 4.99
C ASN A 32 13.81 2.36 5.05
N PRO A 33 14.76 3.22 4.65
CA PRO A 33 14.58 4.68 4.64
C PRO A 33 13.50 5.17 3.65
N PHE A 34 13.07 4.35 2.69
CA PHE A 34 12.00 4.70 1.75
C PHE A 34 10.61 4.61 2.39
N ALA A 35 10.49 3.98 3.57
CA ALA A 35 9.24 3.76 4.28
C ALA A 35 9.00 4.70 5.47
N THR A 36 9.68 5.86 5.54
CA THR A 36 9.55 6.86 6.63
C THR A 36 8.12 7.39 6.87
N HIS A 37 7.23 7.20 5.90
CA HIS A 37 5.83 7.57 5.99
C HIS A 37 4.96 6.52 6.71
N VAL A 38 5.51 5.33 7.00
CA VAL A 38 4.88 4.30 7.84
C VAL A 38 5.26 4.57 9.29
N LEU A 39 4.27 4.85 10.12
CA LEU A 39 4.42 5.20 11.53
C LEU A 39 4.50 3.96 12.43
N SER A 40 3.61 3.00 12.19
CA SER A 40 3.57 1.74 12.92
C SER A 40 3.07 0.61 12.03
N THR A 41 3.36 -0.62 12.45
CA THR A 41 2.93 -1.85 11.79
C THR A 41 2.69 -2.92 12.84
N ASP A 42 1.49 -3.48 12.84
CA ASP A 42 1.06 -4.47 13.80
C ASP A 42 0.51 -5.70 13.06
N THR A 43 0.80 -6.89 13.59
CA THR A 43 0.23 -8.13 13.07
C THR A 43 -1.04 -8.45 13.86
N ILE A 44 -2.18 -8.46 13.18
CA ILE A 44 -3.48 -8.74 13.78
C ILE A 44 -3.68 -10.24 13.94
N SER A 45 -3.32 -11.01 12.91
CA SER A 45 -3.45 -12.46 12.91
C SER A 45 -2.36 -13.09 12.04
N SER A 46 -1.84 -14.23 12.46
CA SER A 46 -0.92 -15.05 11.66
C SER A 46 -1.19 -16.51 11.98
N HIS A 47 -1.48 -17.32 10.96
CA HIS A 47 -1.70 -18.76 11.14
C HIS A 47 -1.33 -19.54 9.87
N VAL A 48 -0.96 -20.80 10.05
CA VAL A 48 -0.79 -21.74 8.95
C VAL A 48 -2.07 -22.56 8.83
N ASP A 49 -2.66 -22.58 7.64
CA ASP A 49 -3.81 -23.43 7.34
C ASP A 49 -3.38 -24.90 7.43
N PRO A 50 -3.99 -25.73 8.29
CA PRO A 50 -3.59 -27.12 8.47
C PRO A 50 -3.79 -27.98 7.21
N VAL A 51 -4.76 -27.65 6.36
CA VAL A 51 -5.08 -28.40 5.14
C VAL A 51 -4.17 -27.97 4.00
N THR A 52 -4.15 -26.68 3.68
CA THR A 52 -3.39 -26.17 2.54
C THR A 52 -1.91 -25.94 2.86
N GLN A 53 -1.53 -25.90 4.14
CA GLN A 53 -0.17 -25.58 4.62
C GLN A 53 0.31 -24.18 4.19
N ARG A 54 -0.62 -23.27 3.90
CA ARG A 54 -0.35 -21.88 3.51
C ARG A 54 -0.32 -20.98 4.73
N LEU A 55 0.59 -20.01 4.73
CA LEU A 55 0.68 -19.01 5.79
C LEU A 55 -0.23 -17.83 5.45
N HIS A 56 -1.21 -17.59 6.32
CA HIS A 56 -2.13 -16.46 6.26
C HIS A 56 -1.74 -15.42 7.30
N THR A 57 -1.47 -14.20 6.84
CA THR A 57 -1.10 -13.09 7.73
C THR A 57 -1.98 -11.89 7.43
N THR A 58 -2.50 -11.26 8.48
CA THR A 58 -3.19 -9.97 8.41
C THR A 58 -2.44 -8.96 9.26
N ARG A 59 -2.09 -7.82 8.67
CA ARG A 59 -1.37 -6.73 9.32
C ARG A 59 -2.12 -5.42 9.13
N ILE A 60 -1.88 -4.48 10.04
CA ILE A 60 -2.34 -3.10 9.91
C ILE A 60 -1.15 -2.16 9.95
N HIS A 61 -1.14 -1.21 9.04
CA HIS A 61 -0.10 -0.19 8.94
C HIS A 61 -0.73 1.19 9.17
N LEU A 62 -0.15 1.96 10.09
CA LEU A 62 -0.47 3.36 10.24
C LEU A 62 0.47 4.18 9.36
N LYS A 63 -0.05 4.98 8.44
CA LYS A 63 0.74 5.79 7.50
C LYS A 63 0.38 7.26 7.61
N LYS A 64 1.36 8.16 7.44
CA LYS A 64 1.08 9.60 7.29
C LYS A 64 0.21 9.82 6.04
N SER A 65 -0.94 10.46 6.20
CA SER A 65 -1.88 10.69 5.10
C SER A 65 -1.38 11.79 4.17
N ARG A 66 -1.37 11.49 2.87
CA ARG A 66 -0.92 12.41 1.82
C ARG A 66 -2.07 12.98 0.99
N MET A 67 -3.30 12.93 1.50
CA MET A 67 -4.45 13.49 0.78
C MET A 67 -4.26 15.01 0.58
N PRO A 68 -4.58 15.56 -0.60
CA PRO A 68 -4.53 17.00 -0.85
C PRO A 68 -5.41 17.78 0.14
N LYS A 69 -4.95 18.99 0.51
CA LYS A 69 -5.67 19.90 1.41
C LYS A 69 -7.12 20.16 0.99
N ALA A 70 -7.38 20.24 -0.31
CA ALA A 70 -8.72 20.43 -0.86
C ALA A 70 -9.68 19.27 -0.53
N ILE A 71 -9.20 18.03 -0.55
CA ILE A 71 -10.02 16.85 -0.25
C ILE A 71 -10.42 16.83 1.23
N TYR A 72 -9.52 17.24 2.11
CA TYR A 72 -9.84 17.34 3.54
C TYR A 72 -10.94 18.34 3.86
N LYS A 73 -11.12 19.40 3.06
CA LYS A 73 -12.20 20.38 3.27
C LYS A 73 -13.58 19.83 2.91
N LEU A 74 -13.64 18.72 2.16
CA LEU A 74 -14.87 18.09 1.69
C LEU A 74 -15.30 16.91 2.57
N LEU A 75 -14.45 16.53 3.53
CA LEU A 75 -14.68 15.43 4.44
C LEU A 75 -15.30 15.95 5.74
N PRO A 76 -16.42 15.39 6.22
CA PRO A 76 -16.93 15.73 7.54
C PRO A 76 -15.88 15.40 8.62
N GLY A 77 -15.79 16.22 9.67
CA GLY A 77 -14.75 16.08 10.72
C GLY A 77 -14.73 14.70 11.41
N SER A 78 -15.87 13.99 11.39
CA SER A 78 -16.04 12.64 11.91
C SER A 78 -15.27 11.56 11.15
N VAL A 79 -15.00 11.74 9.85
CA VAL A 79 -14.22 10.78 9.04
C VAL A 79 -12.74 11.17 8.91
N THR A 80 -12.36 12.36 9.38
CA THR A 80 -10.96 12.80 9.48
C THR A 80 -10.32 12.48 10.83
N GLY A 81 -11.04 11.79 11.73
CA GLY A 81 -10.52 11.40 13.05
C GLY A 81 -10.59 12.50 14.10
N GLY A 82 -11.56 13.42 14.05
CA GLY A 82 -11.96 14.27 15.18
C GLY A 82 -10.96 15.30 15.71
N GLY A 83 -9.78 15.47 15.10
CA GLY A 83 -8.79 16.46 15.54
C GLY A 83 -8.72 17.67 14.60
N THR A 84 -8.99 18.86 15.12
CA THR A 84 -8.84 20.17 14.43
C THR A 84 -7.38 20.56 14.16
N GLY A 85 -6.39 19.69 14.43
CA GLY A 85 -4.97 19.96 14.19
C GLY A 85 -4.03 18.75 14.18
N GLY A 86 -4.52 17.51 14.21
CA GLY A 86 -3.65 16.31 14.28
C GLY A 86 -3.04 15.94 12.92
N GLU A 87 -1.80 15.40 12.92
CA GLU A 87 -1.21 14.74 11.75
C GLU A 87 -2.22 13.72 11.21
N LYS A 88 -2.76 13.99 10.02
CA LYS A 88 -3.79 13.14 9.43
C LYS A 88 -3.14 11.82 9.04
N ALA A 89 -3.62 10.71 9.59
CA ALA A 89 -3.07 9.38 9.34
C ALA A 89 -4.06 8.49 8.57
N SER A 90 -3.54 7.51 7.85
CA SER A 90 -4.26 6.53 7.06
C SER A 90 -3.98 5.14 7.61
N TYR A 91 -5.03 4.37 7.87
CA TYR A 91 -4.90 2.97 8.25
C TYR A 91 -4.96 2.10 7.00
N ILE A 92 -3.96 1.25 6.79
CA ILE A 92 -3.90 0.30 5.68
C ILE A 92 -3.98 -1.11 6.25
N LEU A 93 -4.99 -1.87 5.81
CA LEU A 93 -5.07 -3.30 6.08
C LEU A 93 -4.31 -4.04 4.99
N GLU A 94 -3.35 -4.86 5.40
CA GLU A 94 -2.60 -5.77 4.53
C GLU A 94 -2.99 -7.21 4.85
N THR A 95 -3.34 -7.98 3.84
CA THR A 95 -3.56 -9.42 3.95
C THR A 95 -2.62 -10.14 2.99
N SER A 96 -1.95 -11.18 3.46
CA SER A 96 -1.06 -11.99 2.63
C SER A 96 -1.34 -13.48 2.79
N VAL A 97 -1.19 -14.21 1.70
CA VAL A 97 -1.18 -15.68 1.66
C VAL A 97 0.12 -16.12 1.01
N VAL A 98 0.88 -16.96 1.70
CA VAL A 98 2.16 -17.49 1.21
C VAL A 98 2.05 -19.00 1.08
N ASP A 99 2.39 -19.51 -0.10
CA ASP A 99 2.63 -20.93 -0.34
C ASP A 99 4.12 -21.14 -0.64
N ILE A 100 4.85 -21.63 0.36
CA ILE A 100 6.29 -21.85 0.22
C ILE A 100 6.61 -23.08 -0.63
N LYS A 101 5.67 -24.03 -0.75
CA LYS A 101 5.84 -25.28 -1.51
C LYS A 101 5.64 -25.02 -3.00
N GLU A 102 4.59 -24.29 -3.34
CA GLU A 102 4.29 -23.90 -4.72
C GLU A 102 5.10 -22.66 -5.15
N GLY A 103 5.72 -21.93 -4.22
CA GLY A 103 6.63 -20.83 -4.53
C GLY A 103 5.92 -19.54 -4.96
N TRP A 104 4.82 -19.18 -4.30
CA TRP A 104 4.10 -17.94 -4.58
C TRP A 104 3.58 -17.25 -3.32
N MET A 105 3.36 -15.94 -3.43
CA MET A 105 2.75 -15.11 -2.40
C MET A 105 1.76 -14.12 -3.00
N ARG A 106 0.53 -14.08 -2.46
CA ARG A 106 -0.49 -13.05 -2.74
C ARG A 106 -0.50 -12.06 -1.61
N THR A 107 -0.55 -10.79 -1.95
CA THR A 107 -0.75 -9.73 -0.96
C THR A 107 -1.78 -8.74 -1.47
N GLU A 108 -2.65 -8.27 -0.59
CA GLU A 108 -3.56 -7.18 -0.84
C GLU A 108 -3.40 -6.13 0.27
N SER A 109 -3.28 -4.87 -0.12
CA SER A 109 -3.24 -3.72 0.78
C SER A 109 -4.36 -2.75 0.41
N ARG A 110 -5.17 -2.35 1.40
CA ARG A 110 -6.26 -1.39 1.20
C ARG A 110 -6.39 -0.40 2.33
N ASN A 111 -6.77 0.84 2.03
CA ASN A 111 -7.06 1.83 3.07
C ASN A 111 -8.41 1.55 3.75
N LEU A 112 -8.45 1.66 5.07
CA LEU A 112 -9.66 1.49 5.88
C LEU A 112 -10.43 2.79 6.07
N ASN A 113 -9.72 3.91 6.22
CA ASN A 113 -10.31 5.25 6.31
C ASN A 113 -10.26 5.97 4.96
N PHE A 114 -11.10 7.01 4.80
CA PHE A 114 -11.25 7.79 3.56
C PHE A 114 -11.84 7.06 2.35
N THR A 115 -12.35 5.83 2.52
CA THR A 115 -12.93 4.99 1.44
C THR A 115 -14.16 5.62 0.76
N GLY A 116 -14.88 6.51 1.45
CA GLY A 116 -15.97 7.30 0.87
C GLY A 116 -15.52 8.36 -0.15
N VAL A 117 -14.21 8.62 -0.24
CA VAL A 117 -13.60 9.55 -1.20
C VAL A 117 -12.77 8.77 -2.21
N LEU A 118 -11.78 8.03 -1.71
CA LEU A 118 -10.82 7.29 -2.52
C LEU A 118 -10.50 5.98 -1.81
N SER A 119 -10.84 4.88 -2.45
CA SER A 119 -10.37 3.55 -2.10
C SER A 119 -9.19 3.22 -3.01
N VAL A 120 -8.07 2.85 -2.40
CA VAL A 120 -6.86 2.37 -3.08
C VAL A 120 -6.67 0.93 -2.65
N ILE A 121 -6.63 0.02 -3.62
CA ILE A 121 -6.39 -1.41 -3.42
C ILE A 121 -5.14 -1.75 -4.22
N GLU A 122 -4.07 -2.13 -3.54
CA GLU A 122 -2.83 -2.61 -4.14
C GLU A 122 -2.76 -4.12 -3.95
N GLN A 123 -2.65 -4.84 -5.06
CA GLN A 123 -2.50 -6.29 -5.09
C GLN A 123 -1.14 -6.63 -5.67
N GLN A 124 -0.40 -7.50 -5.00
CA GLN A 124 0.89 -7.98 -5.48
C GLN A 124 0.87 -9.50 -5.54
N TRP A 125 1.32 -10.03 -6.67
CA TRP A 125 1.50 -11.45 -6.92
C TRP A 125 2.97 -11.71 -7.11
N PHE A 126 3.58 -12.43 -6.16
CA PHE A 126 4.94 -12.89 -6.23
C PHE A 126 4.93 -14.36 -6.63
N SER A 127 5.79 -14.75 -7.56
CA SER A 127 5.93 -16.14 -7.98
C SER A 127 7.34 -16.45 -8.43
N LEU A 128 7.71 -17.72 -8.39
CA LEU A 128 8.87 -18.20 -9.12
C LEU A 128 8.70 -17.90 -10.63
N PRO A 129 9.79 -17.57 -11.34
CA PRO A 129 9.74 -17.42 -12.79
C PRO A 129 9.23 -18.70 -13.45
N SER A 130 8.42 -18.56 -14.50
CA SER A 130 7.96 -19.70 -15.28
C SER A 130 9.15 -20.45 -15.89
N GLU A 131 9.21 -21.77 -15.67
CA GLU A 131 10.23 -22.65 -16.27
C GLU A 131 10.27 -22.54 -17.80
N ALA A 132 9.12 -22.25 -18.43
CA ALA A 132 8.99 -22.09 -19.87
C ALA A 132 9.71 -20.85 -20.43
N ASP A 133 9.91 -19.81 -19.62
CA ASP A 133 10.41 -18.52 -20.09
C ASP A 133 11.93 -18.35 -19.92
N ARG A 134 12.58 -19.10 -19.01
CA ARG A 134 13.98 -18.82 -18.61
C ARG A 134 14.89 -20.03 -18.37
N GLY A 135 14.39 -21.26 -18.52
CA GLY A 135 15.18 -22.49 -18.33
C GLY A 135 15.59 -22.78 -16.86
N LEU A 136 16.14 -23.97 -16.62
CA LEU A 136 16.41 -24.57 -15.30
C LEU A 136 17.30 -23.75 -14.34
N ALA A 137 18.10 -22.81 -14.85
CA ALA A 137 19.03 -22.02 -14.04
C ALA A 137 18.42 -20.73 -13.47
N ALA A 138 17.36 -20.21 -14.09
CA ALA A 138 16.72 -18.96 -13.69
C ALA A 138 15.73 -19.11 -12.52
N SER A 139 15.19 -20.32 -12.29
CA SER A 139 14.09 -20.51 -11.35
C SER A 139 14.48 -20.44 -9.86
N ARG A 140 15.76 -20.59 -9.49
CA ARG A 140 16.15 -20.66 -8.07
C ARG A 140 16.48 -19.33 -7.40
N ASN A 141 16.96 -18.35 -8.16
CA ASN A 141 17.53 -17.11 -7.61
C ASN A 141 16.78 -15.85 -8.02
N GLU A 142 15.64 -15.98 -8.71
CA GLU A 142 14.81 -14.85 -9.10
C GLU A 142 13.39 -15.02 -8.57
N THR A 143 12.71 -13.91 -8.37
CA THR A 143 11.29 -13.87 -8.01
C THR A 143 10.61 -12.79 -8.82
N ASP A 144 9.60 -13.17 -9.59
CA ASP A 144 8.77 -12.23 -10.32
C ASP A 144 7.71 -11.65 -9.40
N VAL A 145 7.43 -10.36 -9.56
CA VAL A 145 6.32 -9.67 -8.90
C VAL A 145 5.50 -8.91 -9.94
N GLN A 146 4.19 -9.15 -9.93
CA GLN A 146 3.21 -8.34 -10.62
C GLN A 146 2.45 -7.52 -9.58
N THR A 147 2.43 -6.20 -9.73
CA THR A 147 1.73 -5.26 -8.85
C THR A 147 0.61 -4.58 -9.62
N SER A 148 -0.63 -4.69 -9.12
CA SER A 148 -1.81 -4.02 -9.64
C SER A 148 -2.35 -3.05 -8.58
N VAL A 149 -2.59 -1.81 -8.96
CA VAL A 149 -3.18 -0.79 -8.09
C VAL A 149 -4.48 -0.31 -8.70
N VAL A 150 -5.56 -0.44 -7.93
CA VAL A 150 -6.91 -0.03 -8.30
C VAL A 150 -7.34 1.16 -7.44
N PHE A 151 -7.64 2.27 -8.08
CA PHE A 151 -8.21 3.47 -7.48
C PHE A 151 -9.70 3.51 -7.77
N LYS A 152 -10.53 3.43 -6.72
CA LYS A 152 -11.98 3.62 -6.82
C LYS A 152 -12.35 4.92 -6.12
N SER A 153 -12.83 5.90 -6.89
CA SER A 153 -13.34 7.16 -6.36
C SER A 153 -14.86 7.22 -6.42
N LYS A 154 -15.47 7.52 -5.28
CA LYS A 154 -16.91 7.76 -5.09
C LYS A 154 -17.25 9.25 -4.93
N LEU A 155 -16.25 10.12 -5.04
CA LEU A 155 -16.42 11.56 -4.79
C LEU A 155 -17.30 12.23 -5.86
N GLY A 156 -17.18 11.81 -7.13
CA GLY A 156 -18.01 12.33 -8.23
C GLY A 156 -19.50 12.04 -8.04
N GLU A 157 -19.85 10.84 -7.59
CA GLU A 157 -21.24 10.44 -7.29
C GLU A 157 -21.83 11.24 -6.13
N ARG A 158 -21.05 11.48 -5.07
CA ARG A 158 -21.47 12.29 -3.91
C ARG A 158 -21.65 13.77 -4.23
N LEU A 159 -20.78 14.33 -5.07
CA LEU A 159 -20.89 15.72 -5.50
C LEU A 159 -22.11 15.91 -6.41
N ARG A 160 -22.36 14.96 -7.33
CA ARG A 160 -23.55 14.97 -8.18
C ARG A 160 -24.84 14.89 -7.35
N GLY A 161 -24.91 13.97 -6.39
CA GLY A 161 -26.08 13.87 -5.50
C GLY A 161 -26.33 15.12 -4.65
N LYS A 162 -25.27 15.82 -4.21
CA LYS A 162 -25.41 17.10 -3.50
C LYS A 162 -25.80 18.27 -4.41
N LEU A 163 -25.34 18.27 -5.66
CA LEU A 163 -25.75 19.24 -6.68
C LEU A 163 -27.23 19.05 -7.04
N ASP A 164 -27.67 17.81 -7.25
CA ASP A 164 -29.07 17.48 -7.53
C ASP A 164 -29.98 17.92 -6.35
N GLN A 165 -29.58 17.66 -5.09
CA GLN A 165 -30.29 18.15 -3.90
C GLN A 165 -30.29 19.68 -3.75
N ALA A 166 -29.18 20.35 -4.09
CA ALA A 166 -29.10 21.82 -4.03
C ALA A 166 -29.88 22.50 -5.16
N GLN A 167 -30.06 21.81 -6.29
CA GLN A 167 -30.87 22.25 -7.43
C GLN A 167 -32.37 22.08 -7.14
N GLU A 168 -32.78 21.01 -6.44
CA GLU A 168 -34.16 20.85 -5.93
C GLU A 168 -34.55 21.90 -4.89
N GLN A 169 -33.60 22.38 -4.08
CA GLN A 169 -33.85 23.39 -3.03
C GLN A 169 -33.76 24.85 -3.52
N GLY A 170 -33.61 25.09 -4.84
CA GLY A 170 -33.72 26.42 -5.44
C GLY A 170 -32.69 27.48 -4.99
N TRP A 171 -31.66 27.11 -4.23
CA TRP A 171 -30.77 28.07 -3.53
C TRP A 171 -29.46 28.38 -4.28
N LEU A 172 -29.12 27.67 -5.38
CA LEU A 172 -27.78 27.77 -6.02
C LEU A 172 -27.74 27.82 -7.56
N SER A 173 -28.59 28.63 -8.20
CA SER A 173 -28.56 28.78 -9.67
C SER A 173 -27.35 29.55 -10.25
N GLY A 174 -26.47 30.16 -9.44
CA GLY A 174 -25.56 31.20 -9.95
C GLY A 174 -24.04 30.95 -9.93
N PHE A 175 -23.47 30.43 -8.83
CA PHE A 175 -22.04 30.68 -8.55
C PHE A 175 -21.14 29.47 -8.30
N ILE A 176 -21.66 28.23 -8.23
CA ILE A 176 -20.84 27.06 -7.78
C ILE A 176 -20.73 25.93 -8.83
N GLY A 177 -21.53 25.96 -9.90
CA GLY A 177 -21.69 24.80 -10.82
C GLY A 177 -20.49 24.45 -11.72
N GLY A 178 -19.56 25.37 -11.98
CA GLY A 178 -18.55 25.19 -13.04
C GLY A 178 -17.17 24.68 -12.61
N TRP A 179 -16.72 24.97 -11.38
CA TRP A 179 -15.30 24.83 -11.01
C TRP A 179 -14.98 23.67 -10.05
N GLY A 180 -15.97 23.15 -9.31
CA GLY A 180 -15.73 22.15 -8.27
C GLY A 180 -15.45 20.73 -8.78
N THR A 181 -16.26 20.22 -9.71
CA THR A 181 -16.22 18.79 -10.11
C THR A 181 -15.03 18.46 -11.01
N LYS A 182 -14.73 19.30 -12.01
CA LYS A 182 -13.63 19.09 -12.96
C LYS A 182 -12.25 19.21 -12.29
N GLY A 183 -12.06 20.13 -11.35
CA GLY A 183 -10.79 20.31 -10.63
C GLY A 183 -10.48 19.17 -9.64
N ILE A 184 -11.52 18.65 -8.99
CA ILE A 184 -11.42 17.51 -8.07
C ILE A 184 -11.14 16.21 -8.83
N GLN A 185 -11.82 15.99 -9.95
CA GLN A 185 -11.55 14.84 -10.81
C GLN A 185 -10.10 14.85 -11.31
N ARG A 186 -9.60 15.97 -11.83
CA ARG A 186 -8.19 16.14 -12.22
C ARG A 186 -7.22 15.93 -11.05
N SER A 187 -7.60 16.35 -9.84
CA SER A 187 -6.78 16.11 -8.63
C SER A 187 -6.71 14.64 -8.27
N ILE A 188 -7.78 13.87 -8.46
CA ILE A 188 -7.78 12.41 -8.27
C ILE A 188 -6.99 11.72 -9.38
N GLU A 189 -7.18 12.14 -10.63
CA GLU A 189 -6.44 11.61 -11.78
C GLU A 189 -4.93 11.86 -11.64
N SER A 190 -4.51 13.06 -11.20
CA SER A 190 -3.10 13.38 -10.93
C SER A 190 -2.52 12.67 -9.70
N LEU A 191 -3.33 12.40 -8.68
CA LEU A 191 -2.92 11.50 -7.59
C LEU A 191 -2.73 10.08 -8.10
N ALA A 192 -3.64 9.60 -8.95
CA ALA A 192 -3.64 8.25 -9.48
C ALA A 192 -2.52 7.99 -10.49
N SER A 193 -2.09 8.99 -11.27
CA SER A 193 -1.06 8.83 -12.31
C SER A 193 0.35 9.07 -11.79
N THR A 194 0.71 10.30 -11.42
CA THR A 194 2.12 10.65 -11.14
C THR A 194 2.60 10.15 -9.78
N LYS A 195 1.82 10.37 -8.72
CA LYS A 195 2.26 10.02 -7.36
C LYS A 195 2.23 8.52 -7.08
N THR A 196 1.33 7.78 -7.73
CA THR A 196 1.29 6.32 -7.65
C THR A 196 2.54 5.71 -8.25
N LEU A 197 2.94 6.16 -9.45
CA LEU A 197 4.15 5.68 -10.10
C LEU A 197 5.39 5.92 -9.24
N ASP A 198 5.52 7.12 -8.66
CA ASP A 198 6.60 7.43 -7.72
C ASP A 198 6.56 6.54 -6.47
N GLN A 199 5.36 6.23 -5.95
CA GLN A 199 5.21 5.37 -4.78
C GLN A 199 5.56 3.91 -5.09
N LEU A 200 5.19 3.40 -6.27
CA LEU A 200 5.59 2.08 -6.74
C LEU A 200 7.12 1.99 -6.89
N GLY A 201 7.75 3.04 -7.41
CA GLY A 201 9.22 3.15 -7.48
C GLY A 201 9.87 3.06 -6.08
N LYS A 202 9.40 3.88 -5.13
CA LYS A 202 9.92 3.86 -3.74
C LYS A 202 9.71 2.53 -3.03
N SER A 203 8.59 1.84 -3.30
CA SER A 203 8.33 0.51 -2.75
C SER A 203 9.37 -0.50 -3.26
N ARG A 204 9.68 -0.47 -4.57
CA ARG A 204 10.71 -1.32 -5.19
C ARG A 204 12.11 -1.01 -4.65
N ASP A 205 12.47 0.26 -4.52
CA ASP A 205 13.78 0.66 -4.00
C ASP A 205 13.94 0.29 -2.52
N GLY A 206 12.88 0.43 -1.73
CA GLY A 206 12.85 -0.02 -0.34
C GLY A 206 13.03 -1.53 -0.22
N MET A 207 12.30 -2.31 -1.03
CA MET A 207 12.46 -3.76 -1.07
C MET A 207 13.88 -4.17 -1.51
N ARG A 208 14.43 -3.55 -2.57
CA ARG A 208 15.81 -3.81 -3.02
C ARG A 208 16.81 -3.56 -1.91
N LEU A 209 16.68 -2.46 -1.18
CA LEU A 209 17.60 -2.14 -0.09
C LEU A 209 17.50 -3.13 1.09
N VAL A 210 16.29 -3.59 1.43
CA VAL A 210 16.09 -4.63 2.46
C VAL A 210 16.74 -5.95 2.01
N LEU A 211 16.55 -6.32 0.75
CA LEU A 211 17.15 -7.52 0.15
C LEU A 211 18.68 -7.47 0.18
N GLU A 212 19.29 -6.38 -0.25
CA GLU A 212 20.75 -6.20 -0.20
C GLU A 212 21.31 -6.26 1.22
N ARG A 213 20.57 -5.77 2.21
CA ARG A 213 20.98 -5.89 3.63
C ARG A 213 20.91 -7.32 4.13
N ILE A 214 19.88 -8.09 3.74
CA ILE A 214 19.80 -9.51 4.05
C ILE A 214 20.95 -10.26 3.38
N ARG A 215 21.29 -9.91 2.14
CA ARG A 215 22.41 -10.49 1.40
C ARG A 215 23.76 -10.23 2.07
N ASN A 216 24.00 -9.00 2.51
CA ASN A 216 25.31 -8.59 3.06
C ASN A 216 25.50 -8.94 4.53
N ASN A 217 24.45 -8.82 5.35
CA ASN A 217 24.54 -8.99 6.81
C ASN A 217 23.98 -10.33 7.29
N GLY A 218 23.38 -11.11 6.39
CA GLY A 218 22.61 -12.30 6.73
C GLY A 218 21.28 -11.98 7.40
N VAL A 219 20.40 -12.97 7.43
CA VAL A 219 19.06 -12.86 8.05
C VAL A 219 19.18 -12.56 9.56
N ILE A 220 20.06 -13.28 10.26
CA ILE A 220 20.24 -13.12 11.71
C ILE A 220 20.77 -11.73 12.05
N GLY A 221 21.76 -11.22 11.32
CA GLY A 221 22.31 -9.89 11.56
C GLY A 221 21.27 -8.77 11.35
N VAL A 222 20.38 -8.91 10.36
CA VAL A 222 19.24 -7.99 10.18
C VAL A 222 18.27 -8.05 11.35
N LEU A 223 17.90 -9.25 11.81
CA LEU A 223 16.97 -9.43 12.93
C LEU A 223 17.56 -8.95 14.26
N GLU A 224 18.85 -9.17 14.51
CA GLU A 224 19.55 -8.66 15.69
C GLU A 224 19.60 -7.13 15.69
N THR A 225 19.87 -6.51 14.54
CA THR A 225 19.83 -5.05 14.40
C THR A 225 18.45 -4.51 14.77
N LEU A 226 17.38 -5.13 14.25
CA LEU A 226 16.00 -4.75 14.57
C LEU A 226 15.67 -4.95 16.06
N ARG A 227 16.15 -6.04 16.67
CA ARG A 227 15.96 -6.32 18.10
C ARG A 227 16.64 -5.26 18.97
N ASN A 228 17.90 -4.95 18.68
CA ASN A 228 18.69 -3.96 19.41
C ASN A 228 18.07 -2.56 19.31
N GLU A 229 17.54 -2.19 18.15
CA GLU A 229 16.81 -0.93 17.96
C GLU A 229 15.55 -0.87 18.82
N ARG A 230 14.76 -1.94 18.85
CA ARG A 230 13.55 -2.01 19.68
C ARG A 230 13.89 -1.90 21.17
N GLN A 231 14.96 -2.56 21.62
CA GLN A 231 15.41 -2.45 23.02
C GLN A 231 15.82 -1.03 23.38
N ARG A 232 16.54 -0.32 22.49
CA ARG A 232 16.93 1.09 22.70
C ARG A 232 15.76 2.06 22.70
N GLN A 233 14.63 1.72 22.06
CA GLN A 233 13.42 2.55 22.09
C GLN A 233 12.62 2.38 23.38
N LEU A 234 12.84 1.28 24.10
CA LEU A 234 12.15 0.95 25.35
C LEU A 234 12.94 1.36 26.61
N ALA A 235 14.24 1.61 26.45
CA ALA A 235 15.14 2.11 27.50
C ALA A 235 15.12 3.65 27.53
#